data_AF-A0A7W5FES3-F1
#
_entry.id   AF-A0A7W5FES3-F1
#
_cell.length_a   1.000
_cell.length_b   1.000
_cell.length_c   1.000
_cell.angle_alpha   90.00
_cell.angle_beta   90.00
_cell.angle_gamma   90.00
#
_symmetry.space_group_name_H-M   'P 1'
#
loop_
_entity.id
_entity.type
_entity.pdbx_description
1 polymer ?
#
loop_
_entity_poly.entity_id
_entity_poly.type
_entity_poly.pdbx_seq_one_letter_code
_entity_poly.pdbx_strand_id
1 'polypeptide(L)' 'MSAKNPENSRWAPWWVYVVIIAGANYGKQHYAEDLPIPVNAAITIALVTTLFLAITAVYRGLRRPD' A
#
# COMPACT_ATOMS: atom_id res chain seq x y z
N MET A 1 -13.16 12.41 -29.53
CA MET A 1 -12.09 12.36 -28.52
C MET A 1 -12.66 11.58 -27.34
N SER A 2 -12.36 10.28 -27.25
CA SER A 2 -12.93 9.42 -26.19
C SER A 2 -12.35 9.87 -24.85
N ALA A 3 -13.21 10.31 -23.93
CA ALA A 3 -12.82 10.67 -22.58
C ALA A 3 -12.29 9.41 -21.89
N LYS A 4 -10.99 9.15 -22.03
CA LYS A 4 -10.29 8.12 -21.26
C LYS A 4 -10.40 8.55 -19.79
N ASN A 5 -11.35 7.94 -19.09
CA ASN A 5 -11.49 8.03 -17.65
C ASN A 5 -10.10 7.82 -17.01
N PRO A 6 -9.46 8.87 -16.44
CA PRO A 6 -8.06 8.81 -15.98
C PRO A 6 -7.88 7.91 -14.75
N GLU A 7 -8.99 7.45 -14.17
CA GLU A 7 -9.07 6.40 -13.18
C GLU A 7 -8.67 5.02 -13.71
N ASN A 8 -8.73 4.75 -15.03
CA ASN A 8 -8.44 3.43 -15.59
C ASN A 8 -6.94 3.16 -15.86
N SER A 9 -6.06 4.15 -15.66
CA SER A 9 -4.60 4.01 -15.84
C SER A 9 -3.81 3.84 -14.54
N ARG A 10 -4.48 3.83 -13.38
CA ARG A 10 -3.81 3.69 -12.09
C ARG A 10 -3.61 2.21 -11.76
N TRP A 11 -2.46 1.88 -11.18
CA TRP A 11 -2.14 0.51 -10.81
C TRP A 11 -3.12 -0.06 -9.76
N ALA A 12 -3.61 0.81 -8.86
CA ALA A 12 -4.67 0.52 -7.92
C ALA A 12 -5.62 1.72 -7.78
N PRO A 13 -6.84 1.54 -7.25
CA PRO A 13 -7.73 2.64 -6.90
C PRO A 13 -7.07 3.65 -5.97
N TRP A 14 -7.43 4.93 -6.09
CA TRP A 14 -6.76 6.01 -5.35
C TRP A 14 -6.79 5.83 -3.83
N TRP A 15 -7.87 5.26 -3.29
CA TRP A 15 -8.04 5.01 -1.86
C TRP A 15 -7.03 3.98 -1.32
N VAL A 16 -6.52 3.08 -2.16
CA VAL A 16 -5.54 2.06 -1.76
C VAL A 16 -4.22 2.72 -1.34
N TYR A 17 -3.76 3.71 -2.08
CA TYR A 17 -2.56 4.48 -1.73
C TYR A 17 -2.75 5.21 -0.40
N VAL A 18 -3.91 5.84 -0.20
CA VAL A 18 -4.22 6.58 1.03
C VAL A 18 -4.24 5.66 2.24
N VAL A 19 -4.91 4.50 2.15
CA VAL A 19 -4.98 3.53 3.25
C VAL A 19 -3.60 2.98 3.59
N ILE A 20 -2.75 2.68 2.60
CA ILE A 20 -1.37 2.26 2.85
C ILE A 20 -0.58 3.34 3.58
N ILE A 21 -0.57 4.56 3.03
CA ILE A 21 0.28 5.62 3.54
C ILE A 21 -0.16 6.00 4.96
N ALA A 22 -1.46 6.13 5.19
CA ALA A 22 -2.01 6.42 6.51
C ALA A 22 -1.76 5.27 7.49
N GLY A 23 -1.98 4.02 7.10
CA GLY A 23 -1.74 2.85 7.94
C GLY A 23 -0.27 2.66 8.30
N ALA A 24 0.64 2.86 7.34
CA ALA A 24 2.09 2.80 7.57
C ALA A 24 2.54 3.91 8.53
N ASN A 25 2.06 5.13 8.36
CA ASN A 25 2.39 6.24 9.25
C ASN A 25 1.82 6.03 10.65
N TYR A 26 0.58 5.57 10.78
CA TYR A 26 -0.05 5.29 12.07
C TYR A 26 0.65 4.14 12.81
N GLY A 27 0.94 3.04 12.11
CA GLY A 27 1.70 1.93 12.68
C GLY A 27 3.11 2.37 13.10
N LYS A 28 3.77 3.19 12.29
CA LYS A 28 5.08 3.74 12.63
C LYS A 28 5.03 4.62 13.89
N GLN A 29 4.01 5.47 14.01
CA GLN A 29 3.80 6.28 15.22
C GLN A 29 3.55 5.41 16.45
N HIS A 30 2.64 4.45 16.36
CA HIS A 30 2.23 3.66 17.51
C HIS A 30 3.32 2.68 18.01
N TYR A 31 4.13 2.13 17.11
CA TYR A 31 5.08 1.06 17.45
C TYR A 31 6.55 1.50 17.46
N ALA A 32 6.89 2.64 16.89
CA ALA A 32 8.29 3.01 16.65
C ALA A 32 8.66 4.43 17.08
N GLU A 33 7.84 5.09 17.90
CA GLU A 33 8.15 6.41 18.48
C GLU A 33 9.48 6.41 19.26
N ASP A 34 9.80 5.33 19.98
CA ASP A 34 11.01 5.23 20.82
C ASP A 34 12.11 4.28 20.24
N LEU A 35 11.94 3.77 19.02
CA LEU A 35 12.86 2.79 18.45
C LEU A 35 14.06 3.43 17.73
N PRO A 36 15.26 2.82 17.77
CA PRO A 36 16.40 3.26 16.98
C PRO A 36 16.05 3.33 15.49
N ILE A 37 16.52 4.40 14.82
CA ILE A 37 16.24 4.70 13.41
C ILE A 37 16.39 3.48 12.48
N PRO A 38 17.43 2.63 12.59
CA PRO A 38 17.59 1.46 11.73
C PRO A 38 16.49 0.41 11.90
N VAL A 39 16.02 0.21 13.14
CA VAL A 39 14.96 -0.76 13.46
C VAL A 39 13.62 -0.27 12.92
N ASN A 40 13.34 1.02 13.08
CA ASN A 40 12.14 1.65 12.55
C ASN A 40 12.08 1.56 11.00
N ALA A 41 13.22 1.79 10.34
CA ALA A 41 13.33 1.64 8.88
C ALA A 41 13.06 0.19 8.43
N ALA A 42 13.61 -0.81 9.12
CA ALA A 42 13.37 -2.22 8.81
C ALA A 42 11.89 -2.62 8.96
N ILE A 43 11.23 -2.19 10.04
CA ILE A 43 9.79 -2.43 10.27
C ILE A 43 8.95 -1.79 9.16
N THR A 44 9.29 -0.56 8.78
CA THR A 44 8.60 0.16 7.70
C THR A 44 8.72 -0.60 6.37
N ILE A 45 9.91 -1.09 6.02
CA ILE A 45 10.14 -1.86 4.79
C ILE A 45 9.33 -3.16 4.81
N ALA A 46 9.29 -3.86 5.96
CA ALA A 46 8.50 -5.08 6.12
C ALA A 46 6.99 -4.82 5.91
N LEU A 47 6.44 -3.80 6.57
CA LEU A 47 5.03 -3.41 6.44
C LEU A 47 4.66 -3.04 4.99
N VAL A 48 5.48 -2.22 4.34
CA VAL A 48 5.27 -1.83 2.94
C VAL A 48 5.30 -3.05 2.01
N THR A 49 6.25 -3.96 2.22
CA THR A 49 6.37 -5.20 1.43
C THR A 49 5.14 -6.09 1.61
N THR A 50 4.67 -6.27 2.85
CA THR A 50 3.46 -7.06 3.13
C THR A 50 2.22 -6.43 2.49
N LEU A 51 2.05 -5.12 2.62
CA LEU A 51 0.93 -4.38 2.02
C LEU A 51 0.94 -4.47 0.48
N PHE A 52 2.12 -4.34 -0.12
CA PHE A 52 2.32 -4.51 -1.55
C PHE A 52 1.89 -5.89 -2.04
N LEU A 53 2.36 -6.94 -1.36
CA LEU A 53 2.03 -8.33 -1.70
C LEU A 53 0.54 -8.58 -1.53
N ALA A 54 -0.08 -8.06 -0.47
CA ALA A 54 -1.51 -8.18 -0.23
C ALA A 54 -2.35 -7.53 -1.34
N ILE A 55 -2.04 -6.29 -1.73
CA ILE A 55 -2.76 -5.61 -2.83
C ILE A 55 -2.55 -6.36 -4.14
N THR A 56 -1.31 -6.77 -4.41
CA THR A 56 -1.00 -7.50 -5.64
C THR A 56 -1.77 -8.82 -5.70
N ALA A 57 -1.85 -9.55 -4.59
CA ALA A 57 -2.62 -10.79 -4.48
C ALA A 57 -4.12 -10.55 -4.68
N VAL A 58 -4.70 -9.54 -4.03
CA VAL A 58 -6.11 -9.17 -4.18
C VAL A 58 -6.41 -8.74 -5.62
N TYR A 59 -5.58 -7.89 -6.21
CA TYR A 59 -5.76 -7.44 -7.59
C TYR A 59 -5.64 -8.58 -8.60
N ARG A 60 -4.67 -9.49 -8.41
CA ARG A 60 -4.55 -10.70 -9.25
C ARG A 60 -5.70 -11.66 -9.06
N GLY A 61 -6.23 -11.78 -7.84
CA GLY A 61 -7.42 -12.58 -7.53
C GLY A 61 -8.66 -12.03 -8.22
N LEU A 62 -8.89 -10.71 -8.14
CA LEU A 62 -10.00 -10.01 -8.79
C LEU A 62 -9.89 -9.96 -10.33
N ARG A 63 -8.66 -10.06 -10.87
CA ARG A 63 -8.41 -10.10 -12.32
C ARG A 63 -8.43 -11.49 -12.94
N ARG A 64 -8.60 -12.57 -12.17
CA ARG A 64 -8.83 -13.90 -12.76
C ARG A 64 -10.21 -13.85 -13.44
N PRO A 65 -10.27 -13.95 -14.78
CA PRO A 65 -11.52 -14.28 -15.45
C PRO A 65 -11.78 -15.76 -15.20
N ASP A 66 -13.01 -16.08 -14.81
CA ASP A 66 -13.54 -17.43 -15.04
C ASP A 66 -13.59 -17.70 -16.55
#